data_AF-A0A842Y2U1-F1
#
_entry.id   AF-A0A842Y2U1-F1
#
_cell.length_a   1.000
_cell.length_b   1.000
_cell.length_c   1.000
_cell.angle_alpha   90.00
_cell.angle_beta   90.00
_cell.angle_gamma   90.00
#
_symmetry.space_group_name_H-M   'P 1'
#
loop_
_entity.id
_entity.type
_entity.pdbx_description
1 polymer ?
#
loop_
_entity_poly.entity_id
_entity_poly.type
_entity_poly.pdbx_seq_one_letter_code
_entity_poly.pdbx_strand_id
1 'polypeptide(L)' 'MIVEQIELGNGSAIGLKFDMEHAPLVVIRARKGFVMCGYLDVNIANKLGDVAVRVTGV' A
#
# COMPACT_ATOMS: atom_id res chain seq x y z
N MET A 1 -0.44 -12.76 -8.44
CA MET A 1 -0.28 -12.17 -7.10
C MET A 1 1.18 -12.29 -6.69
N ILE A 2 1.79 -11.18 -6.31
CA ILE A 2 3.18 -11.10 -5.84
C ILE A 2 3.14 -10.59 -4.40
N VAL A 3 3.92 -11.22 -3.53
CA VAL A 3 4.14 -10.79 -2.14
C VAL A 3 5.65 -10.81 -1.91
N GLU A 4 6.20 -9.66 -1.53
CA GLU A 4 7.65 -9.48 -1.39
C GLU A 4 7.99 -8.72 -0.11
N GLN A 5 9.06 -9.12 0.55
CA GLN A 5 9.66 -8.34 1.62
C GLN A 5 10.61 -7.29 1.03
N ILE A 6 10.46 -6.05 1.48
CA ILE A 6 11.24 -4.90 1.04
C ILE A 6 12.08 -4.44 2.23
N GLU A 7 13.40 -4.46 2.07
CA GLU A 7 14.32 -3.89 3.05
C GLU A 7 14.36 -2.36 2.91
N LEU A 8 14.18 -1.66 4.04
CA LEU A 8 14.24 -0.21 4.15
C LEU A 8 15.40 0.17 5.07
N GLY A 9 15.92 1.40 4.96
CA GLY A 9 17.03 1.84 5.81
C GLY A 9 16.76 1.74 7.32
N ASN A 10 15.49 1.77 7.74
CA ASN A 10 15.07 1.68 9.14
C ASN A 10 13.98 0.60 9.38
N GLY A 11 14.16 -0.59 8.81
CA GLY A 11 13.30 -1.75 9.03
C GLY A 11 12.87 -2.43 7.73
N SER A 12 11.76 -3.17 7.75
CA SER A 12 11.23 -3.83 6.56
C SER A 12 9.77 -3.46 6.31
N ALA A 13 9.34 -3.69 5.07
CA ALA A 13 7.96 -3.58 4.63
C ALA A 13 7.57 -4.83 3.83
N ILE A 14 6.27 -5.04 3.67
CA ILE A 14 5.71 -6.06 2.77
C ILE A 14 5.03 -5.35 1.61
N GLY A 15 5.49 -5.62 0.40
CA GLY A 15 4.82 -5.26 -0.84
C GLY A 15 3.84 -6.35 -1.26
N LEU A 16 2.66 -5.95 -1.69
CA LEU A 16 1.69 -6.81 -2.34
C LEU A 16 1.28 -6.17 -3.66
N LYS A 17 1.34 -6.96 -4.73
CA LYS A 17 0.79 -6.61 -6.04
C LYS A 17 -0.19 -7.69 -6.50
N PHE A 18 -1.36 -7.26 -6.90
CA PHE A 18 -2.38 -8.11 -7.51
C PHE A 18 -2.82 -7.49 -8.83
N ASP A 19 -2.68 -8.22 -9.94
CA ASP A 19 -3.14 -7.74 -11.24
C ASP A 19 -4.67 -7.77 -11.27
N MET A 20 -5.28 -6.63 -11.56
CA MET A 20 -6.73 -6.50 -11.78
C MET A 20 -6.99 -6.29 -13.28
N GLU A 21 -8.26 -6.13 -13.66
CA GLU A 21 -8.66 -5.93 -15.05
C GLU A 21 -8.11 -4.64 -15.69
N HIS A 22 -8.14 -3.52 -14.96
CA HIS A 22 -7.83 -2.19 -15.52
C HIS A 22 -6.53 -1.58 -15.00
N ALA A 23 -6.16 -1.85 -13.75
CA ALA A 23 -4.94 -1.36 -13.10
C ALA A 23 -4.54 -2.31 -11.96
N PRO A 24 -3.25 -2.53 -11.68
CA PRO A 24 -2.83 -3.39 -10.59
C PRO A 24 -3.20 -2.79 -9.22
N LEU A 25 -3.64 -3.64 -8.31
CA LEU A 25 -3.77 -3.31 -6.89
C LEU A 25 -2.40 -3.44 -6.23
N VAL A 26 -1.82 -2.32 -5.84
CA VAL A 26 -0.51 -2.25 -5.17
C VAL A 26 -0.65 -1.65 -3.78
N VAL A 27 -0.04 -2.31 -2.79
CA VAL A 27 0.12 -1.80 -1.41
C VAL A 27 1.49 -2.16 -0.85
N ILE A 28 2.09 -1.24 -0.12
CA ILE A 28 3.31 -1.45 0.67
C ILE A 28 2.98 -1.15 2.13
N ARG A 29 3.02 -2.17 2.99
CA ARG A 29 2.75 -2.06 4.43
C ARG A 29 4.07 -2.09 5.21
N ALA A 30 4.29 -1.06 6.01
CA ALA A 30 5.37 -1.01 6.99
C ALA A 30 4.79 -0.99 8.42
N ARG A 31 5.65 -1.08 9.44
CA ARG A 31 5.24 -1.11 10.86
C ARG A 31 4.26 0.00 11.26
N LYS A 32 4.46 1.23 10.78
CA LYS A 32 3.71 2.41 11.22
C LYS A 32 2.53 2.79 10.33
N GLY A 33 2.54 2.39 9.06
CA GLY A 33 1.55 2.83 8.08
C GLY A 33 1.63 2.03 6.79
N PHE A 34 0.85 2.40 5.79
CA PHE A 34 0.97 1.82 4.45
C PHE A 34 0.82 2.88 3.38
N VAL A 35 1.38 2.59 2.21
CA VAL A 35 1.15 3.35 0.99
C VAL A 35 0.42 2.44 0.03
N MET A 36 -0.62 2.95 -0.61
CA MET A 36 -1.45 2.19 -1.54
C MET A 36 -1.75 3.02 -2.79
N CYS A 37 -1.92 2.33 -3.91
CA CYS A 37 -2.30 2.92 -5.18
C CYS A 37 -3.69 3.60 -5.13
N GLY A 38 -4.15 4.10 -6.29
CA GLY A 38 -5.40 4.85 -6.44
C GLY A 38 -6.66 4.15 -5.91
N TYR A 39 -6.63 2.83 -5.70
CA TYR A 39 -7.71 2.08 -5.05
C TYR A 39 -7.93 2.40 -3.57
N LEU A 40 -7.01 3.11 -2.92
CA LEU A 40 -7.18 3.55 -1.53
C LEU A 40 -8.29 4.61 -1.41
N ASP A 41 -9.29 4.30 -0.57
CA ASP A 41 -10.20 5.31 -0.04
C ASP A 41 -9.60 5.93 1.24
N VAL A 42 -9.12 7.16 1.12
CA VAL A 42 -8.51 7.91 2.22
C VAL A 42 -9.54 8.27 3.30
N ASN A 43 -10.83 8.43 2.96
CA ASN A 43 -11.86 8.73 3.95
C ASN A 43 -12.09 7.53 4.87
N ILE A 44 -12.06 6.31 4.32
CA ILE A 44 -12.15 5.07 5.11
C ILE A 44 -10.91 4.94 6.00
N ALA A 45 -9.70 5.11 5.44
CA ALA A 45 -8.46 5.06 6.23
C ALA A 45 -8.46 6.05 7.40
N ASN A 46 -8.88 7.30 7.15
CA ASN A 46 -9.02 8.31 8.20
C ASN A 46 -10.04 7.92 9.27
N LYS A 47 -11.20 7.37 8.88
CA LYS A 47 -12.25 6.91 9.81
C LYS A 47 -11.75 5.77 10.69
N LEU A 48 -10.88 4.91 10.18
CA LEU A 48 -10.26 3.81 10.92
C LEU A 48 -9.07 4.24 11.78
N GLY A 49 -8.57 5.48 11.59
CA GLY A 49 -7.37 5.98 12.28
C GLY A 49 -6.07 5.43 11.70
N ASP A 50 -6.09 4.96 10.46
CA ASP A 50 -4.91 4.43 9.79
C ASP A 50 -3.94 5.54 9.38
N VAL A 51 -2.64 5.25 9.49
CA VAL A 51 -1.59 6.02 8.82
C VAL A 51 -1.45 5.48 7.41
N ALA A 52 -2.17 6.09 6.47
CA ALA A 52 -2.21 5.67 5.08
C ALA A 52 -1.89 6.82 4.12
N VAL A 53 -1.19 6.52 3.02
CA VAL A 53 -0.93 7.47 1.93
C VAL A 53 -1.42 6.88 0.62
N ARG A 54 -2.14 7.68 -0.17
CA ARG A 54 -2.52 7.32 -1.54
C ARG A 54 -1.51 7.86 -2.53
N VAL A 55 -1.03 7.01 -3.44
CA VAL A 55 -0.20 7.39 -4.60
C VAL A 55 -0.93 7.06 -5.90
N THR A 56 -0.63 7.82 -6.96
CA THR A 56 -1.27 7.69 -8.27
C THR A 56 -0.21 7.62 -9.37
N GLY A 57 -0.50 6.91 -10.46
CA GLY A 57 0.43 6.75 -11.59
C GLY A 57 1.57 5.75 -11.31
N VAL A 58 1.31 4.75 -10.47
CA VAL A 58 2.23 3.67 -10.10
C VAL A 58 1.85 2.35 -10.76
#